data_AF-A0A9P1CEW7-F1
#
_entry.id   AF-A0A9P1CEW7-F1
#
_cell.length_a   1.000
_cell.length_b   1.000
_cell.length_c   1.000
_cell.angle_alpha   90.00
_cell.angle_beta   90.00
_cell.angle_gamma   90.00
#
_symmetry.space_group_name_H-M   'P 1'
#
loop_
_entity.id
_entity.type
_entity.pdbx_description
1 polymer ?
#
loop_
_entity_poly.entity_id
_entity_poly.type
_entity_poly.pdbx_seq_one_letter_code
_entity_poly.pdbx_strand_id
1 'polypeptide(L)'
;ACRLGNLYNKEAVISALLNRKMPKDLSHIRALKDVKQCLITWKEDEKEDGRKRMVCPLSREDLDNGSARAVVIWPSGAVIAAKSLKEMKMKECPVTSKPYDAEKDVIPLAPDGE
;
A
#
# COMPACT_ATOMS: atom_id res chain seq x y z
N ALA A 1 -3.97 -2.83 2.31
CA ALA A 1 -3.10 -3.94 1.92
C ALA A 1 -3.11 -5.04 2.99
N CYS A 2 -2.88 -6.30 2.61
CA CYS A 2 -2.50 -7.35 3.57
C CYS A 2 -0.97 -7.44 3.72
N ARG A 3 -0.50 -8.33 4.60
CA ARG A 3 0.93 -8.61 4.79
C ARG A 3 1.63 -9.21 3.57
N LEU A 4 0.86 -9.71 2.59
CA LEU A 4 1.41 -10.23 1.32
C LEU A 4 1.60 -9.12 0.27
N GLY A 5 1.21 -7.88 0.55
CA GLY A 5 1.37 -6.77 -0.40
C GLY A 5 0.18 -6.54 -1.33
N ASN A 6 -0.89 -7.34 -1.21
CA ASN A 6 -2.08 -7.18 -2.04
C ASN A 6 -2.97 -6.05 -1.53
N LEU A 7 -3.49 -5.25 -2.46
CA LEU A 7 -4.48 -4.20 -2.20
C LEU A 7 -5.90 -4.77 -2.34
N TYR A 8 -6.80 -4.28 -1.48
CA TYR A 8 -8.19 -4.71 -1.48
C TYR A 8 -9.09 -3.50 -1.22
N ASN A 9 -10.32 -3.59 -1.69
CA ASN A 9 -11.35 -2.62 -1.30
C ASN A 9 -11.66 -2.78 0.19
N LYS A 10 -11.52 -1.69 0.95
CA LYS A 10 -11.77 -1.63 2.38
C LYS A 10 -13.16 -2.15 2.75
N GLU A 11 -14.19 -1.70 2.06
CA GLU A 11 -15.58 -2.08 2.36
C GLU A 11 -15.84 -3.54 2.05
N ALA A 12 -15.29 -4.05 0.95
CA ALA A 12 -15.44 -5.45 0.56
C ALA A 12 -14.82 -6.39 1.61
N VAL A 13 -13.60 -6.08 2.08
CA VAL A 13 -12.93 -6.89 3.12
C VAL A 13 -13.68 -6.83 4.45
N ILE A 14 -14.13 -5.64 4.87
CA ILE A 14 -14.89 -5.49 6.11
C ILE A 14 -16.20 -6.28 6.05
N SER A 15 -16.95 -6.16 4.96
CA SER A 15 -18.19 -6.91 4.73
C SER A 15 -17.96 -8.42 4.67
N ALA A 16 -16.87 -8.86 4.03
CA ALA A 16 -16.54 -10.29 3.96
C ALA A 16 -16.13 -10.87 5.32
N LEU A 17 -15.40 -10.11 6.14
CA LEU A 17 -15.05 -10.48 7.51
C LEU A 17 -16.29 -10.57 8.42
N LEU A 18 -17.19 -9.59 8.33
CA LEU A 18 -18.46 -9.58 9.08
C LEU A 18 -19.35 -10.76 8.71
N ASN A 19 -19.46 -11.06 7.41
CA ASN A 19 -20.28 -12.15 6.90
C ASN A 19 -19.59 -13.53 6.94
N ARG A 20 -18.32 -13.61 7.37
CA ARG A 20 -17.47 -14.82 7.30
C ARG A 20 -17.45 -15.46 5.90
N LYS A 21 -17.58 -14.66 4.85
CA LYS A 21 -17.57 -15.07 3.44
C LYS A 21 -16.22 -14.76 2.78
N MET A 22 -15.12 -15.02 3.48
CA MET A 22 -13.79 -14.82 2.91
C MET A 22 -13.46 -15.95 1.92
N PRO A 23 -13.04 -15.63 0.68
CA PRO A 23 -12.62 -16.64 -0.27
C PRO A 23 -11.37 -17.37 0.21
N LYS A 24 -11.14 -18.59 -0.30
CA LYS A 24 -10.02 -19.46 0.14
C LYS A 24 -8.66 -18.80 -0.03
N ASP A 25 -8.47 -18.04 -1.10
CA ASP A 25 -7.26 -17.25 -1.40
C ASP A 25 -6.99 -16.15 -0.36
N LEU A 26 -8.05 -15.63 0.29
CA LEU A 26 -7.96 -14.58 1.31
C LEU A 26 -8.09 -15.12 2.73
N SER A 27 -7.98 -16.44 2.92
CA SER A 27 -8.08 -17.10 4.24
C SER A 27 -7.04 -16.65 5.28
N HIS A 28 -5.98 -15.97 4.83
CA HIS A 28 -4.96 -15.34 5.67
C HIS A 28 -5.47 -14.08 6.39
N ILE A 29 -6.50 -13.42 5.86
CA ILE A 29 -7.11 -12.23 6.46
C ILE A 29 -8.25 -12.70 7.37
N ARG A 30 -7.98 -12.82 8.66
CA ARG A 30 -8.96 -13.31 9.65
C ARG A 30 -9.55 -12.20 10.50
N ALA A 31 -8.82 -11.10 10.64
CA ALA A 31 -9.24 -9.94 11.40
C ALA A 31 -8.76 -8.64 10.75
N LEU A 32 -9.33 -7.52 11.21
CA LEU A 32 -8.92 -6.17 10.77
C LEU A 32 -7.44 -5.87 11.06
N LYS A 33 -6.79 -6.62 11.95
CA LYS A 33 -5.34 -6.51 12.21
C LYS A 33 -4.47 -7.07 11.09
N ASP A 34 -5.02 -7.95 10.26
CA ASP A 34 -4.30 -8.62 9.16
C ASP A 34 -4.31 -7.77 7.87
N VAL A 35 -5.05 -6.66 7.90
CA VAL A 35 -5.12 -5.67 6.82
C VAL A 35 -4.79 -4.29 7.37
N LYS A 36 -4.09 -3.50 6.57
CA LYS A 36 -3.81 -2.10 6.88
C LYS A 36 -4.47 -1.19 5.86
N GLN A 37 -5.10 -0.12 6.35
CA GLN A 37 -5.56 0.95 5.48
C GLN A 37 -4.34 1.65 4.88
N CYS A 38 -4.27 1.66 3.55
CA CYS A 38 -3.19 2.30 2.81
C CYS A 38 -3.50 3.78 2.60
N LEU A 39 -2.54 4.65 2.91
CA LEU A 39 -2.54 6.05 2.56
C LEU A 39 -1.81 6.17 1.22
N ILE A 40 -2.60 6.24 0.15
CA ILE A 40 -2.11 6.36 -1.21
C ILE A 40 -2.34 7.82 -1.63
N THR A 41 -1.29 8.46 -2.13
CA THR A 41 -1.40 9.75 -2.78
C THR A 41 -1.78 9.53 -4.23
N TRP A 42 -2.97 10.00 -4.61
CA TRP A 42 -3.45 9.93 -5.97
C TRP A 42 -3.21 11.27 -6.64
N LYS A 43 -2.66 11.23 -7.86
CA LYS A 43 -2.58 12.40 -8.72
C LYS A 43 -3.66 12.26 -9.79
N GLU A 44 -4.46 13.30 -9.94
CA GLU A 44 -5.39 13.44 -11.05
C GLU A 44 -4.58 13.83 -12.28
N ASP A 45 -4.60 12.98 -13.30
CA ASP A 45 -4.00 13.32 -14.59
C ASP A 45 -5.04 14.12 -15.38
N GLU A 46 -4.74 15.39 -15.66
CA GLU A 46 -5.61 16.26 -16.46
C GLU A 46 -5.65 15.82 -17.94
N LYS A 47 -4.75 14.92 -18.37
CA LYS A 47 -4.69 14.46 -19.76
C LYS A 47 -4.99 12.96 -19.87
N GLU A 48 -6.17 12.72 -20.44
CA GLU A 48 -6.63 11.45 -21.01
C GLU A 48 -7.13 10.41 -19.97
N ASP A 49 -8.44 10.15 -20.03
CA ASP A 49 -9.16 9.03 -19.40
C ASP A 49 -9.47 9.06 -17.89
N GLY A 50 -9.32 10.19 -17.18
CA GLY A 50 -9.81 10.32 -15.79
C GLY A 50 -9.24 9.28 -14.80
N ARG A 51 -8.18 8.56 -15.18
CA ARG A 51 -7.53 7.55 -14.35
C ARG A 51 -6.69 8.23 -13.29
N LYS A 52 -7.03 7.97 -12.03
CA LYS A 52 -6.23 8.41 -10.88
C LYS A 52 -4.96 7.57 -10.85
N ARG A 53 -3.79 8.21 -10.97
CA ARG A 53 -2.50 7.52 -10.88
C ARG A 53 -2.00 7.52 -9.45
N MET A 54 -1.50 6.37 -9.00
CA MET A 54 -0.82 6.28 -7.72
C MET A 54 0.56 6.95 -7.86
N VAL A 55 0.84 7.95 -7.04
CA VAL A 55 2.13 8.64 -7.04
C VAL A 55 2.80 8.55 -5.67
N CYS A 56 4.12 8.47 -5.65
CA CYS A 56 4.86 8.56 -4.41
C CYS A 56 4.81 10.00 -3.86
N PRO A 57 4.47 10.21 -2.58
CA PRO A 57 4.48 11.56 -1.98
C PRO A 57 5.88 12.19 -1.88
N LEU A 58 6.95 11.40 -2.00
CA LEU A 58 8.34 11.86 -1.85
C LEU A 58 8.99 12.13 -3.21
N SER A 59 9.09 11.11 -4.07
CA SER A 59 9.69 11.25 -5.39
C SER A 59 8.76 11.83 -6.45
N ARG A 60 7.44 11.87 -6.17
CA ARG A 60 6.39 12.19 -7.16
C ARG A 60 6.40 11.28 -8.40
N GLU A 61 7.04 10.12 -8.26
CA GLU A 61 7.13 9.10 -9.32
C GLU A 61 5.85 8.27 -9.35
N ASP A 62 5.40 7.90 -10.54
CA ASP A 62 4.24 7.05 -10.76
C ASP A 62 4.53 5.61 -10.28
N LEU A 63 3.70 5.13 -9.36
CA LEU A 63 3.78 3.79 -8.77
C LEU A 63 2.94 2.76 -9.55
N ASP A 64 2.03 3.23 -10.40
CA ASP A 64 1.07 2.41 -11.14
C ASP A 64 1.69 1.77 -12.40
N ASN A 65 2.59 2.49 -13.08
CA ASN A 65 3.12 2.10 -14.39
C ASN A 65 4.32 1.13 -14.31
N GLY A 66 4.53 0.45 -13.18
CA GLY A 66 5.67 -0.47 -13.00
C GLY A 66 7.06 0.19 -12.97
N SER A 67 7.17 1.50 -13.17
CA SER A 67 8.44 2.25 -13.12
C SER A 67 9.13 2.13 -11.76
N ALA A 68 8.35 2.06 -10.68
CA ALA A 68 8.87 1.97 -9.33
C ALA A 68 8.09 0.96 -8.50
N ARG A 69 8.81 0.10 -7.77
CA ARG A 69 8.20 -0.78 -6.78
C ARG A 69 7.64 0.05 -5.63
N ALA A 70 6.33 -0.04 -5.40
CA ALA A 70 5.69 0.58 -4.25
C ALA A 70 5.88 -0.29 -2.99
N VAL A 71 6.04 0.35 -1.84
CA VAL A 71 6.06 -0.31 -0.53
C VAL A 71 5.07 0.39 0.39
N VAL A 72 4.45 -0.37 1.27
CA VAL A 72 3.62 0.14 2.36
C VAL A 72 4.35 -0.02 3.68
N ILE A 73 4.36 1.04 4.48
CA ILE A 73 4.84 1.02 5.86
C ILE A 73 3.67 0.59 6.75
N TRP A 74 3.75 -0.58 7.39
CA TRP A 74 2.66 -1.17 8.17
C TRP A 74 2.11 -0.31 9.32
N PRO A 75 2.91 0.34 10.18
CA PRO A 75 2.38 1.13 11.29
C PRO A 75 1.64 2.38 10.83
N SER A 76 2.11 3.04 9.76
CA SER A 76 1.50 4.25 9.22
C SER A 76 0.43 3.98 8.15
N GLY A 77 0.56 2.89 7.40
CA GLY A 77 -0.18 2.62 6.18
C GLY A 77 0.31 3.44 4.97
N ALA A 78 1.37 4.24 5.10
CA ALA A 78 1.84 5.09 4.01
C ALA A 78 2.42 4.28 2.86
N VAL A 79 1.98 4.58 1.63
CA VAL A 79 2.49 3.97 0.41
C VAL A 79 3.51 4.91 -0.24
N ILE A 80 4.72 4.41 -0.45
CA ILE A 80 5.85 5.18 -1.00
C ILE A 80 6.67 4.32 -1.97
N ALA A 81 7.51 4.93 -2.80
CA ALA A 81 8.44 4.19 -3.65
C ALA A 81 9.54 3.53 -2.80
N ALA A 82 9.84 2.26 -3.07
CA ALA A 82 10.91 1.51 -2.42
C ALA A 82 12.26 2.19 -2.60
N LYS A 83 12.48 2.81 -3.76
CA LYS A 83 13.69 3.57 -4.09
C LYS A 83 13.87 4.76 -3.14
N SER A 84 12.84 5.60 -3.01
CA SER A 84 12.86 6.76 -2.11
C SER A 84 13.08 6.35 -0.65
N LEU A 85 12.47 5.25 -0.21
CA LEU A 85 12.66 4.76 1.16
C LEU A 85 14.10 4.32 1.42
N LYS A 86 14.70 3.60 0.46
CA LYS A 86 16.11 3.16 0.54
C LYS A 86 17.09 4.33 0.52
N GLU A 87 16.80 5.40 -0.22
CA GLU A 87 17.65 6.58 -0.29
C GLU A 87 17.63 7.38 1.01
N MET A 88 16.47 7.58 1.62
CA MET A 88 16.34 8.37 2.85
C MET A 88 16.88 7.66 4.10
N LYS A 89 16.89 6.32 4.14
CA LYS A 89 17.32 5.51 5.30
C LYS A 89 16.70 5.98 6.64
N MET A 90 15.47 6.48 6.60
CA MET A 90 14.78 7.00 7.77
C MET A 90 14.21 5.86 8.61
N LYS A 91 14.34 5.94 9.94
CA LYS A 91 13.69 5.03 10.89
C LYS A 91 12.22 5.40 11.17
N GLU A 92 11.78 6.51 10.60
CA GLU A 92 10.45 7.07 10.78
C GLU A 92 9.80 7.30 9.41
N CYS A 93 8.49 7.10 9.34
CA CYS A 93 7.75 7.22 8.10
C CYS A 93 7.79 8.68 7.64
N PRO A 94 8.29 8.98 6.43
CA PRO A 94 8.48 10.36 5.97
C PRO A 94 7.15 11.09 5.69
N VAL A 95 6.02 10.38 5.71
CA VAL A 95 4.68 10.96 5.49
C VAL A 95 3.95 11.22 6.80
N THR A 96 4.10 10.35 7.79
CA THR A 96 3.32 10.40 9.05
C THR A 96 4.17 10.56 10.30
N SER A 97 5.50 10.64 10.16
CA SER A 97 6.50 10.69 11.23
C SER A 97 6.33 9.58 12.28
N LYS A 98 5.85 8.41 11.87
CA LYS A 98 5.68 7.26 12.77
C LYS A 98 6.91 6.37 12.74
N PRO A 99 7.43 5.91 13.88
CA PRO A 99 8.52 4.95 13.90
C PRO A 99 8.07 3.64 13.25
N TYR A 100 8.95 3.06 12.43
CA TYR A 100 8.72 1.78 11.79
C TYR A 100 10.03 1.02 11.66
N ASP A 101 9.93 -0.30 11.61
CA ASP A 101 11.07 -1.17 11.38
C ASP A 101 11.23 -1.49 9.89
N ALA A 102 12.37 -1.12 9.31
CA ALA A 102 12.61 -1.27 7.87
C ALA A 102 12.61 -2.73 7.40
N GLU A 103 12.86 -3.68 8.30
CA GLU A 103 12.94 -5.11 7.97
C GLU A 103 11.58 -5.81 8.15
N LYS A 104 10.77 -5.37 9.14
CA LYS A 104 9.53 -6.06 9.51
C LYS A 104 8.25 -5.33 9.11
N ASP A 105 8.30 -4.00 9.03
CA ASP A 105 7.14 -3.16 8.77
C ASP A 105 7.06 -2.66 7.32
N VAL A 106 8.07 -2.93 6.48
CA VAL A 106 8.06 -2.57 5.06
C VAL A 106 7.55 -3.74 4.25
N ILE A 107 6.32 -3.63 3.75
CA ILE A 107 5.72 -4.65 2.89
C ILE A 107 5.78 -4.12 1.45
N PRO A 108 6.47 -4.80 0.51
CA PRO A 108 6.37 -4.45 -0.90
C PRO A 108 4.94 -4.65 -1.37
N LEU A 109 4.36 -3.62 -1.97
CA LEU A 109 3.15 -3.80 -2.75
C LEU A 109 3.58 -4.41 -4.08
N ALA A 110 2.92 -5.48 -4.47
CA ALA A 110 3.03 -5.99 -5.83
C ALA A 110 1.94 -5.28 -6.66
N PRO A 111 2.25 -4.18 -7.38
CA PRO A 111 1.54 -3.95 -8.61
C PRO A 111 1.93 -5.12 -9.53
N ASP A 112 0.96 -5.80 -10.10
CA ASP A 112 1.14 -6.92 -11.04
C ASP A 112 1.29 -8.32 -10.39
N GLY A 113 0.12 -8.95 -10.23
CA GLY A 113 -0.03 -10.38 -10.44
C GLY A 113 -1.03 -10.56 -11.57
N GLU A 114 -0.47 -10.73 -12.79
CA GLU A 114 -1.08 -11.21 -14.04
C GLU A 114 -1.54 -10.17 -15.09
#